data_AF-A0A2E3TWW1-F1
#
_entry.id   AF-A0A2E3TWW1-F1
#
_cell.length_a   1.000
_cell.length_b   1.000
_cell.length_c   1.000
_cell.angle_alpha   90.00
_cell.angle_beta   90.00
_cell.angle_gamma   90.00
#
_symmetry.space_group_name_H-M   'P 1'
#
loop_
_entity.id
_entity.type
_entity.pdbx_description
1 polymer ?
#
loop_
_entity_poly.entity_id
_entity_poly.type
_entity_poly.pdbx_seq_one_letter_code
_entity_poly.pdbx_strand_id
1 'polypeptide(L)'
;MKTFYLIFIYFLFLLNPAVAGSVINNKSGGPLFLFFVDKSCQPDPIMLKKLMFSMPTDPDFYLSISCKKLGKTIELEPSKKISIEEHEEFILIGKLKSPVSKVSFCYLKDSSEVEIEALGIGGVVCKCKSKDNCNDQLYK
;
A
#
# COMPACT_ATOMS: atom_id res chain seq x y z
N MET A 1 -11.07 -7.57 -48.46
CA MET A 1 -10.40 -8.31 -47.36
C MET A 1 -9.34 -7.50 -46.60
N LYS A 2 -8.48 -6.70 -47.26
CA LYS A 2 -7.42 -5.92 -46.57
C LYS A 2 -7.93 -4.81 -45.62
N THR A 3 -9.09 -4.21 -45.89
CA THR A 3 -9.69 -3.14 -45.07
C THR A 3 -10.26 -3.64 -43.74
N PHE A 4 -10.71 -4.90 -43.66
CA PHE A 4 -11.23 -5.48 -42.42
C PHE A 4 -10.14 -5.74 -41.37
N TYR A 5 -8.93 -6.10 -41.79
CA TYR A 5 -7.80 -6.32 -40.89
C TYR A 5 -7.32 -5.03 -40.22
N LEU A 6 -7.39 -3.88 -40.91
CA LEU A 6 -7.01 -2.58 -40.35
C LEU A 6 -7.95 -2.12 -39.24
N ILE A 7 -9.26 -2.40 -39.36
CA ILE A 7 -10.25 -2.10 -38.32
C ILE A 7 -10.00 -2.97 -37.09
N PHE A 8 -9.68 -4.25 -37.29
CA PHE A 8 -9.40 -5.19 -36.20
C PHE A 8 -8.13 -4.83 -35.43
N ILE A 9 -7.07 -4.39 -36.13
CA ILE A 9 -5.82 -3.91 -35.51
C ILE A 9 -6.05 -2.58 -34.76
N TYR A 10 -6.91 -1.71 -35.28
CA TYR A 10 -7.27 -0.46 -34.60
C TYR A 10 -8.07 -0.72 -33.30
N PHE A 11 -8.95 -1.72 -33.31
CA PHE A 11 -9.71 -2.13 -32.11
C PHE A 11 -8.81 -2.77 -31.04
N LEU A 12 -7.75 -3.49 -31.45
CA LEU A 12 -6.77 -4.08 -30.54
C LEU A 12 -5.91 -3.02 -29.82
N PHE A 13 -5.66 -1.86 -30.42
CA PHE A 13 -4.90 -0.77 -29.78
C PHE A 13 -5.72 0.08 -28.79
N LEU A 14 -7.06 0.03 -28.85
CA LEU A 14 -7.95 0.71 -27.90
C LEU A 14 -8.10 -0.04 -26.57
N LEU A 15 -7.64 -1.30 -26.51
CA LEU A 15 -7.65 -2.14 -25.32
C LEU A 15 -6.26 -2.22 -24.70
N ASN A 16 -5.56 -1.09 -24.56
CA ASN A 16 -4.57 -1.00 -23.48
C ASN A 16 -5.38 -0.74 -22.21
N PRO A 17 -5.64 -1.73 -21.34
CA PRO A 17 -5.94 -1.39 -19.97
C PRO A 17 -4.67 -0.69 -19.47
N ALA A 18 -4.70 0.64 -19.42
CA ALA A 18 -3.82 1.34 -18.51
C ALA A 18 -4.08 0.66 -17.17
N VAL A 19 -3.10 -0.12 -16.69
CA VAL A 19 -3.18 -0.74 -15.37
C VAL A 19 -3.31 0.42 -14.42
N ALA A 20 -4.54 0.72 -13.99
CA ALA A 20 -4.76 1.82 -13.07
C ALA A 20 -4.09 1.40 -11.78
N GLY A 21 -3.05 2.15 -11.39
CA GLY A 21 -2.29 1.85 -10.19
C GLY A 21 -3.15 1.88 -8.94
N SER A 22 -2.70 1.18 -7.90
CA SER A 22 -3.30 1.30 -6.57
C SER A 22 -3.04 2.69 -6.00
N VAL A 23 -4.09 3.39 -5.56
CA VAL A 23 -4.02 4.76 -5.04
C VAL A 23 -4.06 4.75 -3.51
N ILE A 24 -3.07 5.39 -2.90
CA ILE A 24 -2.92 5.50 -1.45
C ILE A 24 -3.04 6.97 -1.04
N ASN A 25 -3.98 7.28 -0.16
CA ASN A 25 -4.22 8.62 0.34
C ASN A 25 -3.80 8.74 1.82
N ASN A 26 -2.94 9.69 2.16
CA ASN A 26 -2.60 9.97 3.56
C ASN A 26 -3.58 10.97 4.18
N LYS A 27 -4.42 10.50 5.10
CA LYS A 27 -5.33 11.29 5.94
C LYS A 27 -4.95 11.28 7.43
N SER A 28 -3.75 10.80 7.76
CA SER A 28 -3.32 10.55 9.14
C SER A 28 -2.84 11.78 9.90
N GLY A 29 -2.87 12.97 9.31
CA GLY A 29 -2.44 14.21 9.97
C GLY A 29 -0.93 14.35 10.20
N GLY A 30 -0.13 13.29 9.97
CA GLY A 30 1.32 13.30 10.04
C GLY A 30 1.99 12.56 8.86
N PRO A 31 3.32 12.69 8.70
CA PRO A 31 4.05 11.98 7.66
C PRO A 31 3.93 10.46 7.85
N LEU A 32 3.58 9.78 6.76
CA LEU A 32 3.30 8.35 6.74
C LEU A 32 4.38 7.63 5.94
N PHE A 33 5.04 6.68 6.59
CA PHE A 33 6.00 5.78 5.96
C PHE A 33 5.25 4.57 5.42
N LEU A 34 5.35 4.38 4.11
CA LEU A 34 4.76 3.28 3.36
C LEU A 34 5.84 2.25 3.03
N PHE A 35 5.56 0.99 3.37
CA PHE A 35 6.39 -0.15 3.01
C PHE A 35 5.55 -1.14 2.19
N PHE A 36 6.09 -1.53 1.04
CA PHE A 36 5.47 -2.50 0.14
C PHE A 36 6.14 -3.85 0.34
N VAL A 37 5.35 -4.85 0.69
CA VAL A 37 5.84 -6.21 0.91
C VAL A 37 5.02 -7.20 0.08
N ASP A 38 5.62 -8.35 -0.19
CA ASP A 38 5.00 -9.42 -0.97
C ASP A 38 3.68 -9.88 -0.35
N LYS A 39 2.71 -10.26 -1.19
CA LYS A 39 1.40 -10.77 -0.77
C LYS A 39 1.48 -12.01 0.10
N SER A 40 2.59 -12.77 0.04
CA SER A 40 2.82 -13.91 0.93
C SER A 40 3.21 -13.51 2.35
N CYS A 41 3.35 -12.21 2.64
CA CYS A 41 3.71 -11.72 3.97
C CYS A 41 2.62 -12.06 4.99
N GLN A 42 3.00 -12.85 5.99
CA GLN A 42 2.16 -13.11 7.15
C GLN A 42 2.68 -12.29 8.31
N PRO A 43 1.94 -11.27 8.78
CA PRO A 43 2.39 -10.47 9.92
C PRO A 43 2.39 -11.35 11.18
N ASP A 44 3.56 -11.49 11.81
CA ASP A 44 3.71 -12.18 13.09
C ASP A 44 3.69 -11.17 14.27
N PRO A 45 3.31 -11.58 15.49
CA PRO A 45 3.23 -10.68 16.64
C PRO A 45 4.56 -10.00 17.02
N ILE A 46 5.70 -10.63 16.77
CA ILE A 46 7.04 -10.08 17.07
C ILE A 46 7.37 -8.98 16.06
N MET A 47 7.17 -9.23 14.77
CA MET A 47 7.28 -8.23 13.70
C MET A 47 6.38 -7.03 14.00
N LEU A 48 5.10 -7.27 14.30
CA LEU A 48 4.15 -6.20 14.61
C LEU A 48 4.60 -5.36 15.82
N LYS A 49 5.03 -6.01 16.90
CA LYS A 49 5.53 -5.30 18.09
C LYS A 49 6.73 -4.43 17.73
N LYS A 50 7.71 -4.95 16.99
CA LYS A 50 8.86 -4.16 16.56
C LYS A 50 8.44 -2.98 15.70
N LEU A 51 7.59 -3.20 14.70
CA LEU A 51 7.08 -2.12 13.85
C LEU A 51 6.32 -1.06 14.66
N MET A 52 5.63 -1.43 15.73
CA MET A 52 4.92 -0.48 16.57
C MET A 52 5.85 0.41 17.42
N PHE A 53 6.93 -0.17 17.95
CA PHE A 53 7.81 0.47 18.94
C PHE A 53 9.17 0.96 18.39
N SER A 54 9.42 0.80 17.10
CA SER A 54 10.62 1.29 16.42
C SER A 54 10.30 2.48 15.52
N MET A 55 11.27 3.39 15.32
CA MET A 55 11.11 4.45 14.32
C MET A 55 11.34 3.92 12.90
N PRO A 56 10.57 4.38 11.89
CA PRO A 56 10.83 4.06 10.47
C PRO A 56 12.24 4.44 9.96
N THR A 57 12.89 5.40 10.63
CA THR A 57 14.23 5.90 10.31
C THR A 57 15.35 5.08 10.95
N ASP A 58 15.02 4.16 11.85
CA ASP A 58 15.98 3.23 12.46
C ASP A 58 16.39 2.16 11.42
N PRO A 59 17.68 1.94 11.16
CA PRO A 59 18.14 0.85 10.29
C PRO A 59 17.60 -0.53 10.70
N ASP A 60 17.46 -0.78 12.00
CA ASP A 60 16.99 -2.07 12.54
C ASP A 60 15.48 -2.27 12.33
N PHE A 61 14.74 -1.20 12.03
CA PHE A 61 13.33 -1.28 11.63
C PHE A 61 13.16 -2.17 10.40
N TYR A 62 14.07 -2.09 9.43
CA TYR A 62 13.98 -2.88 8.20
C TYR A 62 14.26 -4.36 8.43
N LEU A 63 15.08 -4.68 9.44
CA LEU A 63 15.32 -6.05 9.89
C LEU A 63 14.12 -6.64 10.63
N SER A 64 13.20 -5.79 11.11
CA SER A 64 11.98 -6.24 11.75
C SER A 64 10.92 -6.75 10.78
N ILE A 65 11.01 -6.37 9.50
CA ILE A 65 10.13 -6.86 8.44
C ILE A 65 10.66 -8.22 8.00
N SER A 66 10.06 -9.29 8.50
CA SER A 66 10.39 -10.68 8.09
C SER A 66 9.93 -11.01 6.66
N CYS A 67 9.19 -10.10 6.04
CA CYS A 67 8.63 -10.25 4.70
C CYS A 67 9.54 -9.73 3.58
N LYS A 68 9.39 -10.30 2.39
CA LYS A 68 10.08 -9.82 1.19
C LYS A 68 9.61 -8.41 0.82
N LYS A 69 10.52 -7.44 0.87
CA LYS A 69 10.29 -6.06 0.44
C LYS A 69 10.22 -5.98 -1.08
N LEU A 70 9.21 -5.31 -1.62
CA LEU A 70 8.99 -5.21 -3.08
C LEU A 70 9.57 -3.93 -3.70
N GLY A 71 9.70 -2.86 -2.92
CA GLY A 71 10.13 -1.56 -3.43
C GLY A 71 10.79 -0.70 -2.37
N LYS A 72 11.07 0.56 -2.71
CA LYS A 72 11.61 1.53 -1.76
C LYS A 72 10.53 1.96 -0.77
N THR A 73 10.98 2.40 0.40
CA THR A 73 10.09 3.03 1.38
C THR A 73 9.75 4.43 0.89
N ILE A 74 8.48 4.81 1.03
CA ILE A 74 7.99 6.12 0.61
C ILE A 74 7.52 6.87 1.85
N GLU A 75 8.01 8.09 2.04
CA GLU A 75 7.45 9.04 3.00
C GLU A 75 6.37 9.85 2.27
N LEU A 76 5.13 9.72 2.73
CA LEU A 76 3.96 10.40 2.17
C LEU A 76 3.48 11.46 3.15
N GLU A 77 3.59 12.73 2.76
CA GLU A 77 3.13 13.86 3.56
C GLU A 77 1.60 13.84 3.77
N PRO A 78 1.08 14.48 4.84
CA PRO A 78 -0.35 14.61 5.07
C PRO A 78 -1.08 15.23 3.86
N SER A 79 -2.29 14.75 3.60
CA SER A 79 -3.15 15.21 2.49
C SER A 79 -2.56 15.01 1.10
N LYS A 80 -1.46 14.25 0.98
CA LYS A 80 -0.92 13.78 -0.31
C LYS A 80 -1.45 12.40 -0.64
N LYS A 81 -1.37 12.09 -1.93
CA LYS A 81 -1.70 10.79 -2.50
C LYS A 81 -0.58 10.31 -3.40
N ILE A 82 -0.47 9.01 -3.56
CA ILE A 82 0.45 8.36 -4.49
C ILE A 82 -0.26 7.23 -5.23
N SER A 83 0.13 7.01 -6.49
CA SER A 83 -0.31 5.87 -7.31
C SER A 83 0.84 4.87 -7.40
N ILE A 84 0.55 3.59 -7.21
CA ILE A 84 1.51 2.48 -7.31
C ILE A 84 1.09 1.62 -8.50
N GLU A 85 1.86 1.72 -9.58
CA GLU A 85 1.61 1.00 -10.85
C GLU A 85 2.51 -0.25 -11.00
N GLU A 86 3.53 -0.37 -10.16
CA GLU A 86 4.59 -1.38 -10.27
C GLU A 86 4.16 -2.77 -9.77
N HIS A 87 3.06 -2.84 -9.02
CA HIS A 87 2.62 -4.05 -8.32
C HIS A 87 1.11 -4.24 -8.45
N GLU A 88 0.70 -5.36 -9.03
CA GLU A 88 -0.72 -5.73 -9.13
C GLU A 88 -1.28 -6.24 -7.80
N GLU A 89 -0.48 -6.89 -6.96
CA GLU A 89 -0.96 -7.50 -5.71
C GLU A 89 0.14 -7.49 -4.64
N PHE A 90 -0.12 -6.82 -3.52
CA PHE A 90 0.88 -6.59 -2.48
C PHE A 90 0.23 -6.25 -1.13
N ILE A 91 1.05 -6.28 -0.07
CA ILE A 91 0.66 -5.78 1.24
C ILE A 91 1.32 -4.42 1.47
N LEU A 92 0.50 -3.45 1.86
CA LEU A 92 0.92 -2.12 2.27
C LEU A 92 0.99 -2.07 3.80
N ILE A 93 2.16 -1.70 4.29
CA ILE A 93 2.39 -1.39 5.70
C ILE A 93 2.52 0.13 5.81
N GLY A 94 1.62 0.77 6.56
CA GLY A 94 1.63 2.21 6.79
C GLY A 94 1.95 2.52 8.25
N LYS A 95 2.94 3.38 8.50
CA LYS A 95 3.32 3.79 9.86
C LYS A 95 3.60 5.28 9.94
N LEU A 96 3.05 5.94 10.96
CA LEU A 96 3.39 7.34 11.26
C LEU A 96 4.85 7.49 11.69
N LYS A 97 5.46 8.63 11.36
CA LYS A 97 6.77 9.07 11.88
C LYS A 97 6.74 9.34 13.40
N SER A 98 6.60 8.28 14.18
CA SER A 98 6.48 8.31 15.64
C SER A 98 7.28 7.15 16.25
N PRO A 99 7.93 7.35 17.42
CA PRO A 99 8.57 6.27 18.16
C PRO A 99 7.61 5.15 18.55
N VAL A 100 6.37 5.53 18.88
CA VAL A 100 5.30 4.59 19.23
C VAL A 100 4.08 4.92 18.39
N SER A 101 3.69 3.99 17.52
CA SER A 101 2.47 4.11 16.73
C SER A 101 1.98 2.74 16.27
N LYS A 102 0.66 2.54 16.21
CA LYS A 102 0.08 1.42 15.47
C LYS A 102 0.45 1.53 14.01
N VAL A 103 0.40 0.39 13.35
CA VAL A 103 0.77 0.22 11.96
C VAL A 103 -0.45 -0.29 11.23
N SER A 104 -0.77 0.33 10.09
CA SER A 104 -1.84 -0.13 9.23
C SER A 104 -1.31 -1.21 8.31
N PHE A 105 -2.04 -2.31 8.19
CA PHE A 105 -1.76 -3.37 7.23
C PHE A 105 -2.94 -3.45 6.26
N CYS A 106 -2.68 -3.20 4.98
CA CYS A 106 -3.68 -3.32 3.92
C CYS A 106 -3.21 -4.35 2.91
N TYR A 107 -4.07 -5.29 2.56
CA TYR A 107 -3.92 -6.03 1.33
C TYR A 107 -4.47 -5.18 0.18
N LEU A 108 -3.69 -5.01 -0.88
CA LEU A 108 -4.10 -4.28 -2.08
C LEU A 108 -3.91 -5.19 -3.30
N LYS A 109 -4.93 -5.23 -4.13
CA LYS A 109 -4.95 -5.95 -5.39
C LYS A 109 -5.48 -5.05 -6.49
N ASP A 110 -5.00 -5.22 -7.72
CA ASP A 110 -5.45 -4.51 -8.90
C ASP A 110 -5.47 -2.97 -8.67
N SER A 111 -6.43 -2.27 -9.26
CA SER A 111 -6.63 -0.81 -9.15
C SER A 111 -7.32 -0.40 -7.83
N SER A 112 -6.76 -0.80 -6.69
CA SER A 112 -7.34 -0.51 -5.37
C SER A 112 -7.15 0.94 -4.95
N GLU A 113 -8.13 1.51 -4.25
CA GLU A 113 -7.97 2.78 -3.54
C GLU A 113 -8.09 2.57 -2.03
N VAL A 114 -7.14 3.16 -1.31
CA VAL A 114 -7.07 3.14 0.15
C VAL A 114 -6.85 4.52 0.73
N GLU A 115 -7.45 4.78 1.88
CA GLU A 115 -7.17 5.93 2.72
C GLU A 115 -6.57 5.47 4.04
N ILE A 116 -5.43 6.05 4.43
CA ILE A 116 -4.82 5.77 5.73
C ILE A 116 -5.13 6.93 6.67
N GLU A 117 -5.93 6.64 7.69
CA GLU A 117 -6.40 7.62 8.68
C GLU A 117 -5.73 7.41 10.03
N ALA A 118 -5.59 8.47 10.82
CA ALA A 118 -5.11 8.37 12.18
C ALA A 118 -6.25 8.08 13.16
N LEU A 119 -6.06 7.11 14.04
CA LEU A 119 -6.92 6.85 15.19
C LEU A 119 -6.32 7.53 16.44
N GLY A 120 -6.55 8.83 16.57
CA GLY A 120 -6.17 9.60 17.76
C GLY A 120 -4.68 9.46 18.11
N ILE A 121 -4.37 9.31 19.41
CA ILE A 121 -2.99 9.24 19.89
C ILE A 121 -2.36 7.92 19.47
N GLY A 122 -1.62 7.96 18.36
CA GLY A 122 -0.68 6.92 17.97
C GLY A 122 -1.27 5.75 17.19
N GLY A 123 -2.44 5.87 16.55
CA GLY A 123 -2.96 4.83 15.66
C GLY A 123 -2.98 5.26 14.20
N VAL A 124 -2.68 4.36 13.25
CA VAL A 124 -3.15 4.50 11.86
C VAL A 124 -3.93 3.27 11.43
N VAL A 125 -4.94 3.49 10.61
CA VAL A 125 -5.83 2.45 10.07
C VAL A 125 -5.98 2.62 8.57
N CYS A 126 -6.00 1.46 7.93
CA CYS A 126 -6.33 1.31 6.53
C CYS A 126 -7.84 1.38 6.34
N LYS A 127 -8.33 2.27 5.47
CA LYS A 127 -9.71 2.25 4.99
C LYS A 127 -9.73 1.96 3.50
N CYS A 128 -10.14 0.75 3.16
CA CYS A 128 -10.35 0.33 1.78
C CYS A 128 -11.58 1.04 1.20
N LYS A 129 -11.37 1.82 0.13
CA LYS A 129 -12.48 2.34 -0.69
C LYS A 129 -12.95 1.30 -1.71
N SER A 130 -12.00 0.59 -2.30
CA SER A 130 -12.28 -0.51 -3.23
C SER A 130 -12.44 -1.82 -2.45
N LYS A 131 -13.64 -2.08 -1.90
CA LYS A 131 -13.90 -3.26 -1.04
C LYS A 131 -13.60 -4.61 -1.70
N ASP A 132 -13.71 -4.69 -3.03
CA ASP A 132 -13.49 -5.94 -3.77
C ASP A 132 -12.00 -6.26 -3.95
N ASN A 133 -11.16 -5.23 -3.88
CA ASN A 133 -9.75 -5.31 -4.25
C ASN A 133 -8.80 -4.96 -3.09
N CYS A 134 -9.35 -4.47 -1.98
CA CYS A 134 -8.60 -4.10 -0.79
C CYS A 134 -9.18 -4.77 0.45
N ASN A 135 -8.31 -5.28 1.33
CA ASN A 135 -8.69 -5.84 2.61
C ASN A 135 -7.92 -5.14 3.74
N ASP A 136 -8.66 -4.55 4.67
CA ASP A 136 -8.16 -3.92 5.87
C ASP A 136 -8.16 -4.93 7.01
N GLN A 137 -7.32 -5.97 6.93
CA GLN A 137 -7.10 -6.85 8.09
C GLN A 137 -6.32 -6.09 9.18
N LEU A 138 -6.99 -5.17 9.85
CA LEU A 138 -6.84 -4.96 11.28
C LEU A 138 -7.07 -6.31 11.94
N TYR A 139 -6.01 -6.93 12.45
CA TYR A 139 -6.17 -7.98 13.44
C TYR A 139 -7.16 -7.48 14.50
N LYS A 140 -8.28 -8.19 14.64
CA LYS A 140 -9.16 -8.08 15.80
C LYS A 140 -8.39 -8.44 17.06
#